data_AF-A0A645D443-F1
#
_entry.id   AF-A0A645D443-F1
#
_cell.length_a   1.000
_cell.length_b   1.000
_cell.length_c   1.000
_cell.angle_alpha   90.00
_cell.angle_beta   90.00
_cell.angle_gamma   90.00
#
_symmetry.space_group_name_H-M   'P 1'
#
loop_
_entity.id
_entity.type
_entity.pdbx_description
1 polymer ?
#
loop_
_entity_poly.entity_id
_entity_poly.type
_entity_poly.pdbx_seq_one_letter_code
_entity_poly.pdbx_strand_id
1 'polypeptide(L)'
;MSLTGIPLQTCTGQDGKPYQGYGFFYGNEAVPATALGKVKIAWYNTVDFVRTVRISLQMLARGDAGLKDMSGPVGIVSTITQVGQASESARDALDNILFFTALIAVNLAVMNLLPLPALDGGRVLFLTVDAIAMALFKKRIPEKYENAINYGGLVVLLGFMLIVTLHDVSRLFG
;
A
#
# COMPACT_ATOMS: atom_id res chain seq x y z
N MET A 1 14.72 13.29 -6.04
CA MET A 1 15.61 12.14 -6.23
C MET A 1 14.92 11.18 -7.19
N SER A 2 15.21 11.31 -8.49
CA SER A 2 14.63 10.46 -9.54
C SER A 2 15.37 9.13 -9.55
N LEU A 3 14.66 8.03 -9.39
CA LEU A 3 15.21 6.68 -9.56
C LEU A 3 15.37 6.47 -11.08
N THR A 4 16.54 6.84 -11.60
CA THR A 4 16.92 6.98 -13.03
C THR A 4 16.87 5.71 -13.88
N GLY A 5 16.30 4.61 -13.38
CA GLY A 5 16.18 3.34 -14.11
C GLY A 5 14.77 2.81 -14.31
N ILE A 6 13.72 3.57 -13.91
CA ILE A 6 12.33 3.14 -14.06
C ILE A 6 11.59 4.20 -14.91
N PRO A 7 11.31 3.92 -16.19
CA PRO A 7 10.72 4.90 -17.10
C PRO A 7 9.30 5.27 -16.64
N LEU A 8 9.05 6.56 -16.42
CA LEU A 8 7.70 7.11 -16.25
C LEU A 8 7.09 7.26 -17.65
N GLN A 9 6.04 6.50 -17.98
CA GLN A 9 5.35 6.64 -19.26
C GLN A 9 4.09 7.50 -19.13
N THR A 10 3.82 8.28 -20.19
CA THR A 10 2.64 9.13 -20.33
C THR A 10 1.50 8.29 -20.91
N CYS A 11 0.47 8.03 -20.13
CA CYS A 11 -0.77 7.39 -20.55
C CYS A 11 -1.78 8.45 -21.01
N THR A 12 -2.68 8.11 -21.92
CA THR A 12 -3.73 9.03 -22.37
C THR A 12 -5.00 8.81 -21.55
N GLY A 13 -5.49 9.87 -20.90
CA GLY A 13 -6.70 9.81 -20.06
C GLY A 13 -7.95 9.61 -20.89
N GLN A 14 -9.07 9.24 -20.24
CA GLN A 14 -10.39 9.22 -20.90
C GLN A 14 -10.76 10.58 -21.53
N ASP A 15 -10.13 11.66 -21.06
CA ASP A 15 -10.29 13.03 -21.55
C ASP A 15 -9.35 13.38 -22.73
N GLY A 16 -8.58 12.41 -23.24
CA GLY A 16 -7.63 12.61 -24.35
C GLY A 16 -6.34 13.37 -23.98
N LYS A 17 -6.15 13.75 -22.71
CA LYS A 17 -4.94 14.45 -22.25
C LYS A 17 -3.86 13.46 -21.79
N PRO A 18 -2.57 13.68 -22.14
CA PRO A 18 -1.48 12.86 -21.64
C PRO A 18 -1.29 13.12 -20.15
N TYR A 19 -1.45 12.09 -19.33
CA TYR A 19 -1.14 12.08 -17.89
C TYR A 19 -0.09 11.00 -17.63
N GLN A 20 0.81 11.20 -16.67
CA GLN A 20 1.70 10.10 -16.28
C GLN A 20 0.86 9.07 -15.51
N GLY A 21 0.63 7.92 -16.14
CA GLY A 21 -0.13 6.84 -15.53
C GLY A 21 0.73 6.13 -14.49
N TYR A 22 0.16 5.90 -13.31
CA TYR A 22 0.76 5.05 -12.29
C TYR A 22 0.29 3.61 -12.57
N GLY A 23 1.05 2.87 -13.38
CA GLY A 23 0.64 1.54 -13.83
C GLY A 23 1.77 0.51 -13.76
N PHE A 24 1.37 -0.75 -13.67
CA PHE A 24 2.24 -1.92 -13.65
C PHE A 24 2.58 -2.32 -15.09
N PHE A 25 3.71 -1.87 -15.64
CA PHE A 25 4.11 -2.26 -17.00
C PHE A 25 5.55 -2.76 -17.03
N TYR A 26 5.67 -4.04 -17.39
CA TYR A 26 6.92 -4.69 -17.73
C TYR A 26 7.42 -4.15 -19.07
N GLY A 27 8.70 -3.80 -19.16
CA GLY A 27 9.34 -3.63 -20.46
C GLY A 27 9.23 -4.92 -21.27
N ASN A 28 8.85 -4.80 -22.55
CA ASN A 28 8.73 -5.92 -23.51
C ASN A 28 10.10 -6.51 -23.91
N GLU A 29 11.09 -6.53 -23.01
CA GLU A 29 12.37 -7.17 -23.25
C GLU A 29 12.30 -8.58 -22.68
N ALA A 30 12.42 -9.58 -23.56
CA ALA A 30 12.52 -10.98 -23.19
C ALA A 30 13.81 -11.22 -22.40
N VAL A 31 13.78 -10.98 -21.09
CA VAL A 31 14.89 -11.30 -20.20
C VAL A 31 14.98 -12.83 -20.12
N PRO A 32 16.15 -13.45 -20.37
CA PRO A 32 16.30 -14.89 -20.26
C PRO A 32 15.84 -15.34 -18.87
N ALA A 33 15.10 -16.46 -18.82
CA ALA A 33 14.47 -16.99 -17.61
C ALA A 33 15.46 -17.57 -16.58
N THR A 34 16.62 -16.92 -16.42
CA THR A 34 17.62 -17.19 -15.39
C THR A 34 17.05 -16.84 -14.02
N ALA A 35 17.39 -17.62 -12.98
CA ALA A 35 16.93 -17.40 -11.61
C ALA A 35 17.20 -15.95 -11.13
N LEU A 36 18.37 -15.39 -11.47
CA LEU A 36 18.72 -13.99 -11.16
C LEU A 36 17.83 -12.98 -11.89
N GLY A 37 17.42 -13.26 -13.14
CA GLY A 37 16.49 -12.42 -13.88
C GLY A 37 15.12 -12.35 -13.21
N LYS A 38 14.60 -13.50 -12.76
CA LYS A 38 13.32 -13.59 -12.04
C LYS A 38 13.35 -12.81 -10.72
N VAL A 39 14.43 -12.91 -9.94
CA VAL A 39 14.59 -12.15 -8.69
C VAL A 39 14.66 -10.65 -8.97
N LYS A 40 15.41 -10.23 -9.98
CA LYS A 40 15.53 -8.82 -10.38
C LYS A 40 14.18 -8.23 -10.82
N ILE A 41 13.41 -9.01 -11.59
CA ILE A 41 12.05 -8.65 -12.00
C ILE A 41 11.14 -8.50 -10.77
N ALA A 42 11.14 -9.50 -9.88
CA ALA A 42 10.33 -9.46 -8.65
C ALA A 42 10.66 -8.24 -7.78
N TRP A 43 11.94 -7.88 -7.70
CA TRP A 43 12.38 -6.66 -7.02
C TRP A 43 11.79 -5.39 -7.64
N TYR A 44 11.84 -5.26 -8.97
CA TYR A 44 11.27 -4.10 -9.65
C TYR A 44 9.76 -4.00 -9.48
N ASN A 45 9.03 -5.11 -9.59
CA ASN A 45 7.60 -5.13 -9.33
C ASN A 45 7.27 -4.66 -7.91
N THR A 46 8.07 -5.12 -6.92
CA THR A 46 7.89 -4.72 -5.53
C THR A 46 8.10 -3.21 -5.36
N VAL A 47 9.14 -2.65 -5.97
CA VAL A 47 9.41 -1.20 -5.94
C VAL A 47 8.28 -0.41 -6.61
N ASP A 48 7.75 -0.89 -7.71
CA ASP A 48 6.63 -0.24 -8.41
C ASP A 48 5.32 -0.34 -7.62
N PHE A 49 5.09 -1.45 -6.92
CA PHE A 49 3.97 -1.59 -5.99
C PHE A 49 4.09 -0.56 -4.88
N VAL A 50 5.25 -0.47 -4.21
CA VAL A 50 5.51 0.54 -3.17
C VAL A 50 5.27 1.96 -3.69
N ARG A 51 5.77 2.27 -4.90
CA ARG A 51 5.58 3.58 -5.53
C ARG A 51 4.10 3.88 -5.74
N THR A 52 3.35 2.92 -6.26
CA THR A 52 1.91 3.05 -6.53
C THR A 52 1.16 3.34 -5.23
N VAL A 53 1.40 2.55 -4.17
CA VAL A 53 0.78 2.77 -2.85
C VAL A 53 1.10 4.15 -2.31
N ARG A 54 2.37 4.58 -2.39
CA ARG A 54 2.79 5.91 -1.93
C ARG A 54 2.06 7.03 -2.67
N ILE A 55 1.88 6.90 -3.97
CA ILE A 55 1.23 7.91 -4.80
C ILE A 55 -0.27 7.93 -4.53
N SER A 56 -0.92 6.77 -4.39
CA SER A 56 -2.32 6.68 -3.97
C SER A 56 -2.55 7.37 -2.62
N LEU A 57 -1.65 7.17 -1.63
CA LEU A 57 -1.69 7.88 -0.36
C LEU A 57 -1.53 9.40 -0.52
N GLN A 58 -0.65 9.85 -1.43
CA GLN A 58 -0.47 11.27 -1.73
C GLN A 58 -1.71 11.89 -2.39
N MET A 59 -2.36 11.16 -3.30
CA MET A 59 -3.60 11.59 -3.95
C MET A 59 -4.74 11.69 -2.94
N LEU A 60 -4.87 10.70 -2.04
CA LEU A 60 -5.84 10.74 -0.95
C LEU A 60 -5.61 11.95 -0.03
N ALA A 61 -4.35 12.21 0.35
CA ALA A 61 -4.01 13.35 1.19
C ALA A 61 -4.26 14.71 0.52
N ARG A 62 -4.20 14.78 -0.82
CA ARG A 62 -4.50 15.99 -1.61
C ARG A 62 -5.99 16.16 -1.92
N GLY A 63 -6.79 15.12 -1.71
CA GLY A 63 -8.21 15.11 -2.10
C GLY A 63 -8.44 14.85 -3.60
N ASP A 64 -7.41 14.41 -4.33
CA ASP A 64 -7.48 14.11 -5.77
C ASP A 64 -8.21 12.78 -6.05
N ALA A 65 -8.46 11.97 -5.00
CA ALA A 65 -9.19 10.71 -5.08
C ALA A 65 -10.50 10.78 -4.28
N GLY A 66 -11.64 10.49 -4.92
CA GLY A 66 -12.95 10.53 -4.28
C GLY A 66 -13.24 9.28 -3.45
N LEU A 67 -14.21 9.35 -2.53
CA LEU A 67 -14.71 8.20 -1.76
C LEU A 67 -15.28 7.07 -2.64
N LYS A 68 -15.60 7.37 -3.91
CA LYS A 68 -16.07 6.43 -4.92
C LYS A 68 -14.92 5.64 -5.58
N ASP A 69 -13.70 6.19 -5.53
CA ASP A 69 -12.48 5.57 -6.08
C ASP A 69 -11.73 4.74 -5.02
N MET A 70 -12.24 4.75 -3.78
CA MET A 70 -11.71 3.99 -2.65
C MET A 70 -12.49 2.68 -2.48
N SER A 71 -11.82 1.56 -2.73
CA SER A 71 -12.37 0.23 -2.39
C SER A 71 -12.10 -0.08 -0.93
N GLY A 72 -13.16 -0.28 -0.14
CA GLY A 72 -13.05 -0.77 1.23
C GLY A 72 -12.62 -2.25 1.30
N PRO A 73 -12.37 -2.81 2.50
CA PRO A 73 -11.91 -4.19 2.67
C PRO A 73 -12.78 -5.21 1.94
N VAL A 74 -14.09 -5.00 1.94
CA VAL A 74 -15.03 -5.91 1.29
C VAL A 74 -14.97 -5.78 -0.24
N GLY A 75 -14.76 -4.57 -0.76
CA GLY A 75 -14.55 -4.33 -2.20
C GLY A 75 -13.24 -4.91 -2.73
N ILE A 76 -12.20 -4.99 -1.88
CA ILE A 76 -10.95 -5.68 -2.22
C ILE A 76 -11.21 -7.19 -2.38
N VAL A 77 -11.92 -7.81 -1.42
CA VAL A 77 -12.26 -9.24 -1.49
C VAL A 77 -13.13 -9.52 -2.72
N SER A 78 -14.13 -8.69 -3.02
CA SER A 78 -14.98 -8.90 -4.20
C SER A 78 -14.18 -8.85 -5.51
N THR A 79 -13.25 -7.90 -5.64
CA THR A 79 -12.38 -7.78 -6.83
C THR A 79 -11.50 -9.01 -7.01
N ILE A 80 -10.92 -9.53 -5.92
CA ILE A 80 -10.09 -10.75 -5.95
C ILE A 80 -10.94 -11.95 -6.38
N THR A 81 -12.14 -12.09 -5.82
CA THR A 81 -13.04 -13.21 -6.20
C THR A 81 -13.48 -13.12 -7.65
N GLN A 82 -13.76 -11.93 -8.17
CA GLN A 82 -14.17 -11.73 -9.56
C GLN A 82 -13.05 -12.08 -10.55
N VAL A 83 -11.83 -11.64 -10.28
CA VAL A 83 -10.67 -11.94 -11.15
C VAL A 83 -10.29 -13.42 -11.07
N GLY A 84 -10.39 -14.03 -9.88
CA GLY A 84 -10.19 -15.48 -9.72
C GLY A 84 -11.22 -16.32 -10.48
N GLN A 85 -12.49 -15.89 -10.51
CA GLN A 85 -13.55 -16.58 -11.25
C GLN A 85 -13.48 -16.36 -12.77
N ALA A 86 -12.89 -15.25 -13.22
CA ALA A 86 -12.70 -14.95 -14.65
C ALA A 86 -11.48 -15.65 -15.28
N SER A 87 -10.74 -16.47 -14.52
CA SER A 87 -9.53 -17.15 -14.98
C SER A 87 -9.87 -18.43 -15.75
N GLU A 88 -9.41 -18.54 -17.00
CA GLU A 88 -9.73 -19.67 -17.90
C GLU A 88 -9.07 -21.00 -17.48
N SER A 89 -7.96 -20.94 -16.74
CA SER A 89 -7.26 -22.12 -16.23
C SER A 89 -6.90 -22.01 -14.74
N ALA A 90 -6.70 -23.16 -14.10
CA ALA A 90 -6.27 -23.22 -12.69
C ALA A 90 -4.88 -22.60 -12.45
N ARG A 91 -4.04 -22.52 -13.49
CA ARG A 91 -2.72 -21.86 -13.42
C ARG A 91 -2.87 -20.34 -13.45
N ASP A 92 -3.72 -19.82 -14.33
CA ASP A 92 -3.98 -18.38 -14.41
C ASP A 92 -4.66 -17.87 -13.14
N ALA A 93 -5.56 -18.67 -12.56
CA ALA A 93 -6.17 -18.37 -11.26
C ALA A 93 -5.12 -18.27 -10.14
N LEU A 94 -4.15 -19.19 -10.12
CA LEU A 94 -3.07 -19.17 -9.13
C LEU A 94 -2.15 -17.96 -9.30
N ASP A 95 -1.79 -17.63 -10.54
CA ASP A 95 -0.95 -16.47 -10.84
C ASP A 95 -1.64 -15.16 -10.44
N ASN A 96 -2.95 -15.04 -10.69
CA ASN A 96 -3.76 -13.90 -10.26
C ASN A 96 -3.84 -13.79 -8.72
N ILE A 97 -4.05 -14.90 -8.01
CA ILE A 97 -4.05 -14.91 -6.53
C ILE A 97 -2.68 -14.50 -5.98
N LEU A 98 -1.58 -15.01 -6.55
CA LEU A 98 -0.23 -14.63 -6.14
C LEU A 98 0.03 -13.14 -6.40
N PHE A 99 -0.45 -12.61 -7.52
CA PHE A 99 -0.36 -11.18 -7.82
C PHE A 99 -1.10 -10.32 -6.78
N PHE A 100 -2.36 -10.65 -6.45
CA PHE A 100 -3.10 -9.93 -5.41
C PHE A 100 -2.47 -10.09 -4.03
N THR A 101 -1.96 -11.28 -3.71
CA THR A 101 -1.27 -11.53 -2.44
C THR A 101 -0.02 -10.64 -2.34
N ALA A 102 0.77 -10.54 -3.40
CA ALA A 102 1.92 -9.64 -3.46
C ALA A 102 1.50 -8.17 -3.32
N LEU A 103 0.41 -7.75 -3.98
CA LEU A 103 -0.12 -6.39 -3.89
C LEU A 103 -0.58 -6.05 -2.46
N ILE A 104 -1.31 -6.96 -1.80
CA ILE A 104 -1.77 -6.80 -0.42
C ILE A 104 -0.57 -6.76 0.53
N ALA A 105 0.39 -7.67 0.36
CA ALA A 105 1.59 -7.73 1.21
C ALA A 105 2.38 -6.42 1.15
N VAL A 106 2.58 -5.86 -0.04
CA VAL A 106 3.26 -4.56 -0.20
C VAL A 106 2.43 -3.42 0.39
N ASN A 107 1.12 -3.40 0.18
CA ASN A 107 0.23 -2.41 0.82
C ASN A 107 0.36 -2.46 2.34
N LEU A 108 0.27 -3.65 2.94
CA LEU A 108 0.40 -3.83 4.38
C LEU A 108 1.77 -3.36 4.89
N ALA A 109 2.84 -3.71 4.18
CA ALA A 109 4.19 -3.25 4.54
C ALA A 109 4.32 -1.72 4.49
N VAL A 110 3.79 -1.07 3.45
CA VAL A 110 3.84 0.40 3.32
C VAL A 110 2.95 1.08 4.36
N MET A 111 1.74 0.56 4.60
CA MET A 111 0.82 1.08 5.62
C MET A 111 1.39 0.94 7.03
N ASN A 112 2.02 -0.19 7.34
CA ASN A 112 2.69 -0.41 8.63
C ASN A 112 3.88 0.52 8.83
N LEU A 113 4.50 1.04 7.77
CA LEU A 113 5.60 2.00 7.86
C LEU A 113 5.13 3.44 8.10
N LEU A 114 3.82 3.71 8.06
CA LEU A 114 3.29 5.04 8.34
C LEU A 114 3.55 5.44 9.81
N PRO A 115 3.77 6.74 10.08
CA PRO A 115 4.00 7.27 11.43
C PRO A 115 2.69 7.36 12.24
N LEU A 116 1.94 6.28 12.30
CA LEU A 116 0.67 6.18 13.00
C LEU A 116 0.86 5.36 14.28
N PRO A 117 0.30 5.78 15.41
CA PRO A 117 0.37 5.00 16.65
C PRO A 117 -0.31 3.63 16.47
N ALA A 118 0.19 2.63 17.20
CA ALA A 118 -0.15 1.19 17.09
C ALA A 118 0.38 0.45 15.84
N LEU A 119 0.97 1.16 14.87
CA LEU A 119 1.66 0.56 13.72
C LEU A 119 3.19 0.57 13.94
N ASP A 120 3.91 -0.27 13.19
CA ASP A 120 5.36 -0.41 13.31
C ASP A 120 6.11 0.92 13.07
N GLY A 121 5.66 1.72 12.10
CA GLY A 121 6.20 3.03 11.77
C GLY A 121 5.98 4.07 12.87
N GLY A 122 4.90 3.95 13.65
CA GLY A 122 4.70 4.74 14.86
C GLY A 122 5.75 4.44 15.93
N ARG A 123 6.03 3.15 16.16
CA ARG A 123 7.09 2.71 17.09
C ARG A 123 8.47 3.21 16.65
N VAL A 124 8.78 3.08 15.36
CA VAL A 124 10.04 3.60 14.78
C VAL A 124 10.14 5.11 14.96
N LEU A 125 9.05 5.86 14.76
CA LEU A 125 9.03 7.30 14.98
C LEU A 125 9.29 7.66 16.46
N PHE A 126 8.63 6.98 17.41
CA PHE A 126 8.87 7.21 18.84
C PHE A 126 10.32 6.92 19.25
N LEU A 127 10.88 5.80 18.78
CA LEU A 127 12.28 5.45 19.03
C LEU A 127 13.25 6.47 18.42
N THR A 128 12.95 6.96 17.21
CA THR A 128 13.76 7.98 16.54
C THR A 128 13.72 9.30 17.32
N VAL A 129 12.54 9.72 17.78
CA VAL A 129 12.37 10.94 18.59
C VAL A 129 13.05 10.79 19.96
N ASP A 130 12.95 9.63 20.61
CA ASP A 130 13.65 9.36 21.88
C ASP A 130 15.17 9.36 21.71
N ALA A 131 15.69 8.75 20.63
CA ALA A 131 17.12 8.77 20.32
C ALA A 131 17.63 10.20 20.09
N ILE A 132 16.87 11.04 19.39
CA ILE A 132 17.19 12.46 19.19
C ILE A 132 17.12 13.23 20.52
N ALA A 133 16.08 13.01 21.33
CA ALA A 133 15.92 13.66 22.62
C ALA A 133 17.05 13.28 23.59
N MET A 134 17.49 12.03 23.57
CA MET A 134 18.65 11.56 24.33
C MET A 134 19.94 12.20 23.84
N ALA A 135 20.16 12.31 22.53
CA ALA A 135 21.35 12.94 21.97
C ALA A 135 21.45 14.44 22.31
N LEU A 136 20.33 15.18 22.25
CA LEU A 136 20.29 16.63 22.45
C LEU A 136 20.13 17.05 23.91
N PHE A 137 19.23 16.41 24.64
CA PHE A 137 18.84 16.82 25.99
C PHE A 137 19.29 15.84 27.08
N LYS A 138 19.93 14.72 26.71
CA LYS A 138 20.33 13.62 27.62
C LYS A 138 19.20 13.11 28.49
N LYS A 139 17.96 13.19 27.98
CA LYS A 139 16.74 12.80 28.70
C LYS A 139 15.94 11.81 27.86
N ARG A 140 15.58 10.68 28.48
CA ARG A 140 14.66 9.70 27.89
C ARG A 140 13.22 10.15 28.05
N ILE A 141 12.42 9.89 27.03
CA ILE A 141 10.97 10.01 27.09
C ILE A 141 10.43 8.84 27.91
N PRO A 142 9.59 9.09 28.94
CA PRO A 142 9.04 8.00 29.74
C PRO A 142 8.14 7.07 28.90
N GLU A 143 8.40 5.76 28.97
CA GLU A 143 7.69 4.71 28.21
C GLU A 143 6.16 4.73 28.42
N LYS A 144 5.70 5.22 29.58
CA LYS A 144 4.27 5.38 29.87
C LYS A 144 3.53 6.23 28.84
N TYR A 145 4.17 7.25 28.27
CA TYR A 145 3.55 8.11 27.27
C TYR A 145 3.45 7.39 25.93
N GLU A 146 4.49 6.67 25.55
CA GLU A 146 4.50 5.89 24.33
C GLU A 146 3.44 4.78 24.37
N ASN A 147 3.35 4.04 25.49
CA ASN A 147 2.36 3.00 25.67
C ASN A 147 0.93 3.56 25.64
N ALA A 148 0.69 4.72 26.27
CA ALA A 148 -0.61 5.37 26.25
C ALA A 148 -1.00 5.83 24.84
N ILE A 149 -0.07 6.43 24.08
CA ILE A 149 -0.34 6.90 22.72
C ILE A 149 -0.58 5.71 21.77
N ASN A 150 0.23 4.65 21.87
CA ASN A 150 0.03 3.44 21.06
C ASN A 150 -1.30 2.75 21.39
N TYR A 151 -1.65 2.61 22.68
CA TYR A 151 -2.94 2.03 23.06
C TYR A 151 -4.12 2.88 22.59
N GLY A 152 -4.04 4.20 22.76
CA GLY A 152 -5.06 5.13 22.25
C GLY A 152 -5.21 5.04 20.73
N GLY A 153 -4.10 4.98 19.99
CA GLY A 153 -4.12 4.79 18.54
C GLY A 153 -4.75 3.47 18.12
N LEU A 154 -4.46 2.37 18.84
CA LEU A 154 -5.05 1.06 18.57
C LEU A 154 -6.58 1.12 18.70
N VAL A 155 -7.09 1.73 19.77
CA VAL A 155 -8.53 1.88 19.99
C VAL A 155 -9.18 2.70 18.87
N VAL A 156 -8.55 3.81 18.46
CA VAL A 156 -9.05 4.65 17.35
C VAL A 156 -9.06 3.87 16.03
N LEU A 157 -7.99 3.14 15.71
CA LEU A 157 -7.89 2.35 14.49
C LEU A 157 -8.92 1.22 14.45
N LEU A 158 -9.09 0.48 15.55
CA LEU A 158 -10.12 -0.56 15.65
C LEU A 158 -11.53 0.03 15.52
N GLY A 159 -11.78 1.19 16.14
CA GLY A 159 -13.05 1.90 16.00
C GLY A 159 -13.31 2.33 14.56
N PHE A 160 -12.31 2.89 13.88
CA PHE A 160 -12.42 3.28 12.47
C PHE A 160 -12.67 2.07 11.56
N MET A 161 -11.94 0.97 11.78
CA MET A 161 -12.13 -0.29 11.03
C MET A 161 -13.56 -0.81 11.17
N LEU A 162 -14.13 -0.74 12.38
CA LEU A 162 -15.52 -1.14 12.64
C LEU A 162 -16.51 -0.26 11.87
N ILE A 163 -16.34 1.07 11.89
CA ILE A 163 -17.20 2.02 11.16
C ILE A 163 -17.16 1.74 9.64
N VAL A 164 -15.97 1.62 9.06
CA VAL A 164 -15.81 1.36 7.62
C VAL A 164 -16.43 0.02 7.24
N THR A 165 -16.19 -1.03 8.04
CA THR A 165 -16.74 -2.36 7.76
C THR A 165 -18.27 -2.36 7.80
N LEU A 166 -18.89 -1.69 8.79
CA LEU A 166 -20.36 -1.57 8.86
C LEU A 166 -20.93 -0.82 7.66
N HIS A 167 -20.26 0.24 7.21
CA HIS A 167 -20.66 0.99 6.04
C HIS A 167 -20.56 0.16 4.75
N ASP A 168 -19.49 -0.62 4.58
CA ASP A 168 -19.32 -1.54 3.45
C ASP A 168 -20.41 -2.61 3.42
N VAL A 169 -20.71 -3.23 4.58
CA VAL A 169 -21.79 -4.23 4.70
C VAL A 169 -23.14 -3.61 4.34
N SER A 170 -23.44 -2.40 4.83
CA SER A 170 -24.70 -1.71 4.49
C SER A 170 -24.83 -1.44 3.00
N ARG A 171 -23.73 -1.17 2.28
CA ARG A 171 -23.73 -0.94 0.83
C ARG A 171 -23.96 -2.23 0.02
N LEU A 172 -23.65 -3.40 0.59
CA LEU A 172 -23.86 -4.68 -0.09
C LEU A 172 -25.27 -5.23 0.05
N PHE A 173 -25.95 -4.90 1.15
CA PHE A 173 -27.29 -5.40 1.46
C PHE A 173 -28.42 -4.38 1.22
N GLY A 174 -28.09 -3.13 0.90
CA GLY A 174 -29.04 -2.08 0.50
C GLY A 174 -28.85 -1.68 -0.95
#